data_AF-A0A0C9RRC5-F1
#
_entry.id   AF-A0A0C9RRC5-F1
#
_cell.length_a   1.000
_cell.length_b   1.000
_cell.length_c   1.000
_cell.angle_alpha   90.00
_cell.angle_beta   90.00
_cell.angle_gamma   90.00
#
_symmetry.space_group_name_H-M   'P 1'
#
loop_
_entity.id
_entity.type
_entity.pdbx_description
1 polymer ?
#
loop_
_entity_poly.entity_id
_entity_poly.type
_entity_poly.pdbx_seq_one_letter_code
_entity_poly.pdbx_strand_id
1 'polypeptide(L)'
;MYITCKCLNVSIKTRGNQLGDFTQEIHDFERADPFFQQNLATATELEGISKEQSGLVEGRNVGSWVVNRCLNCSVYTHAVHREHGAALVVINTNMVMSSDEIEKLKTSPNYSSIFRVVIDHGLDDGDLLEAPTKYSVSQLSSNLQLALTNLQQQLEQVVHRKAAETEEKIRTLTAEQHQLLEQFREQAHTEHRLLARIICDQQKKQINKRCKFQCSND
;
A
#
# COMPACT_ATOMS: atom_id res chain seq x y z
N MET A 1 9.11 -7.14 21.36
CA MET A 1 8.59 -5.75 21.27
C MET A 1 8.78 -5.19 19.86
N TYR A 2 7.88 -4.31 19.41
CA TYR A 2 7.91 -3.67 18.08
C TYR A 2 7.87 -2.14 18.22
N ILE A 3 8.85 -1.47 17.64
CA ILE A 3 9.06 -0.03 17.82
C ILE A 3 9.19 0.61 16.44
N THR A 4 8.50 1.72 16.17
CA THR A 4 8.53 2.38 14.86
C THR A 4 8.76 3.87 14.97
N CYS A 5 9.31 4.49 13.94
CA CYS A 5 9.25 5.95 13.85
C CYS A 5 7.80 6.41 13.58
N LYS A 6 7.54 7.71 13.74
CA LYS A 6 6.20 8.30 13.65
C LYS A 6 5.54 8.16 12.27
N CYS A 7 6.33 7.91 11.23
CA CYS A 7 5.83 7.66 9.88
C CYS A 7 5.86 6.19 9.45
N LEU A 8 6.16 5.28 10.37
CA LEU A 8 6.25 3.84 10.13
C LEU A 8 7.39 3.40 9.18
N ASN A 9 8.20 4.33 8.67
CA ASN A 9 9.30 4.00 7.73
C ASN A 9 10.38 3.12 8.35
N VAL A 10 10.77 3.38 9.59
CA VAL A 10 11.78 2.60 10.32
C VAL A 10 11.08 1.81 11.40
N SER A 11 11.36 0.52 11.47
CA SER A 11 10.87 -0.36 12.51
C SER A 11 11.99 -1.20 13.11
N ILE A 12 11.92 -1.40 14.42
CA ILE A 12 12.90 -2.13 15.21
C ILE A 12 12.14 -3.21 15.99
N LYS A 13 12.57 -4.45 15.79
CA LYS A 13 12.06 -5.63 16.48
C LYS A 13 13.08 -6.10 17.50
N THR A 14 12.62 -6.30 18.72
CA THR A 14 13.39 -6.95 19.77
C THR A 14 12.60 -8.14 20.31
N ARG A 15 13.30 -9.17 20.77
CA ARG A 15 12.66 -10.37 21.32
C ARG A 15 12.01 -10.08 22.68
N GLY A 16 12.69 -9.32 23.52
CA GLY A 16 12.20 -8.88 24.83
C GLY A 16 11.03 -7.88 24.77
N ASN A 17 10.42 -7.65 25.95
CA ASN A 17 9.33 -6.68 26.15
C ASN A 17 9.78 -5.38 26.83
N GLN A 18 11.08 -5.25 27.12
CA GLN A 18 11.66 -4.09 27.77
C GLN A 18 12.95 -3.71 27.07
N LEU A 19 13.25 -2.42 27.05
CA LEU A 19 14.54 -1.90 26.62
C LEU A 19 15.46 -1.83 27.85
N GLY A 20 16.75 -2.03 27.62
CA GLY A 20 17.75 -1.87 28.67
C GLY A 20 18.14 -0.40 28.86
N ASP A 21 18.71 -0.07 30.01
CA ASP A 21 19.26 1.27 30.23
C ASP A 21 20.46 1.52 29.31
N PHE A 22 20.58 2.75 28.83
CA PHE A 22 21.76 3.18 28.08
C PHE A 22 22.86 3.60 29.07
N THR A 23 23.75 2.67 29.39
CA THR A 23 24.85 2.87 30.36
C THR A 23 26.23 2.99 29.71
N GLN A 24 26.31 2.96 28.38
CA GLN A 24 27.60 3.00 27.68
C GLN A 24 28.27 4.36 27.86
N GLU A 25 29.57 4.34 28.15
CA GLU A 25 30.37 5.56 28.13
C GLU A 25 30.43 6.12 26.71
N ILE A 26 30.07 7.40 26.59
CA ILE A 26 30.15 8.18 25.34
C ILE A 26 31.12 9.33 25.55
N HIS A 27 31.92 9.62 24.53
CA HIS A 27 32.84 10.74 24.56
C HIS A 27 32.10 12.08 24.51
N ASP A 28 32.70 13.16 25.03
CA ASP A 28 32.06 14.48 25.13
C ASP A 28 31.61 15.02 23.76
N PHE A 29 32.37 14.75 22.70
CA PHE A 29 31.99 15.17 21.35
C PHE A 29 30.80 14.37 20.80
N GLU A 30 30.62 13.11 21.23
CA GLU A 30 29.46 12.30 20.85
C GLU A 30 28.22 12.79 21.61
N ARG A 31 28.38 13.12 22.90
CA ARG A 31 27.32 13.70 23.74
C ARG A 31 26.81 15.04 23.22
N ALA A 32 27.63 15.79 22.49
CA ALA A 32 27.22 17.02 21.83
C ALA A 32 26.27 16.80 20.64
N ASP A 33 26.21 15.59 20.07
CA ASP A 33 25.31 15.30 18.96
C ASP A 33 23.84 15.25 19.44
N PRO A 34 22.88 15.85 18.69
CA PRO A 34 21.47 15.90 19.07
C PRO A 34 20.82 14.53 19.36
N PHE A 35 21.35 13.44 18.80
CA PHE A 35 20.89 12.08 19.08
C PHE A 35 21.15 11.69 20.54
N PHE A 36 22.36 11.93 21.06
CA PHE A 36 22.76 11.54 22.41
C PHE A 36 22.21 12.45 23.52
N GLN A 37 21.50 13.51 23.12
CA GLN A 37 20.72 14.38 23.99
C GLN A 37 19.25 13.93 24.12
N GLN A 38 18.82 12.91 23.37
CA GLN A 38 17.48 12.33 23.47
C GLN A 38 17.37 11.34 24.65
N ASN A 39 16.15 10.88 24.90
CA ASN A 39 15.93 9.73 25.77
C ASN A 39 16.29 8.46 25.00
N LEU A 40 17.31 7.75 25.48
CA LEU A 40 17.91 6.60 24.81
C LEU A 40 17.79 5.35 25.66
N ALA A 41 17.63 4.20 24.99
CA ALA A 41 17.62 2.89 25.62
C ALA A 41 18.30 1.85 24.74
N THR A 42 18.86 0.80 25.35
CA THR A 42 19.61 -0.25 24.66
C THR A 42 18.69 -1.37 24.17
N ALA A 43 18.90 -1.84 22.94
CA ALA A 43 18.23 -3.02 22.41
C ALA A 43 18.96 -4.30 22.86
N THR A 44 18.50 -4.93 23.95
CA THR A 44 19.17 -6.10 24.56
C THR A 44 19.10 -7.37 23.72
N GLU A 45 18.04 -7.54 22.93
CA GLU A 45 17.83 -8.72 22.07
C GLU A 45 17.26 -8.27 20.72
N LEU A 46 18.10 -7.61 19.91
CA LEU A 46 17.70 -7.13 18.60
C LEU A 46 17.39 -8.30 17.67
N GLU A 47 16.16 -8.37 17.15
CA GLU A 47 15.78 -9.32 16.10
C GLU A 47 16.02 -8.73 14.72
N GLY A 48 15.76 -7.42 14.55
CA GLY A 48 16.01 -6.77 13.28
C GLY A 48 15.60 -5.31 13.25
N ILE A 49 16.18 -4.61 12.29
CA ILE A 49 15.85 -3.23 11.94
C ILE A 49 15.44 -3.25 10.47
N SER A 50 14.21 -2.83 10.20
CA SER A 50 13.64 -2.76 8.86
C SER A 50 13.36 -1.32 8.45
N LYS A 51 13.48 -1.07 7.15
CA LYS A 51 13.22 0.22 6.51
C LYS A 51 12.25 -0.04 5.35
N GLU A 52 11.08 0.58 5.37
CA GLU A 52 10.14 0.50 4.25
C GLU A 52 10.72 1.20 3.02
N GLN A 53 11.30 2.38 3.24
CA GLN A 53 12.00 3.19 2.25
C GLN A 53 13.38 3.55 2.78
N SER A 54 14.40 2.77 2.38
CA SER A 54 15.79 3.01 2.80
C SER A 54 16.32 4.39 2.42
N GLY A 55 15.83 4.96 1.31
CA GLY A 55 16.17 6.33 0.87
C GLY A 55 15.68 7.44 1.81
N LEU A 56 14.72 7.15 2.69
CA LEU A 56 14.21 8.08 3.70
C LEU A 56 14.97 7.96 5.03
N VAL A 57 16.13 7.31 5.05
CA VAL A 57 16.97 7.19 6.25
C VAL A 57 18.36 7.73 5.96
N GLU A 58 18.72 8.77 6.69
CA GLU A 58 20.07 9.31 6.70
C GLU A 58 20.88 8.65 7.82
N GLY A 59 22.08 8.20 7.50
CA GLY A 59 23.05 7.69 8.46
C GLY A 59 24.26 8.63 8.52
N ARG A 60 24.67 9.04 9.72
CA ARG A 60 25.91 9.82 9.92
C ARG A 60 26.83 9.16 10.94
N ASN A 61 28.12 9.32 10.75
CA ASN A 61 29.14 8.83 11.68
C ASN A 61 29.35 9.86 12.79
N VAL A 62 29.20 9.43 14.04
CA VAL A 62 29.45 10.22 15.24
C VAL A 62 30.35 9.38 16.14
N GLY A 63 31.66 9.57 16.01
CA GLY A 63 32.65 8.78 16.74
C GLY A 63 32.54 7.29 16.47
N SER A 64 32.23 6.53 17.52
CA SER A 64 32.05 5.08 17.50
C SER A 64 30.66 4.64 17.04
N TRP A 65 29.79 5.57 16.64
CA TRP A 65 28.39 5.30 16.33
C TRP A 65 28.00 5.71 14.91
N VAL A 66 27.05 4.97 14.34
CA VAL A 66 26.30 5.36 13.15
C VAL A 66 24.90 5.75 13.59
N VAL A 67 24.61 7.05 13.61
CA VAL A 67 23.32 7.63 14.01
C VAL A 67 22.39 7.66 12.80
N ASN A 68 21.18 7.11 12.95
CA ASN A 68 20.18 7.02 11.89
C ASN A 68 18.98 7.94 12.16
N ARG A 69 18.66 8.81 11.20
CA ARG A 69 17.50 9.71 11.23
C ARG A 69 16.55 9.39 10.09
N CYS A 70 15.25 9.31 10.39
CA CYS A 70 14.24 9.24 9.35
C CYS A 70 13.97 10.64 8.79
N LEU A 71 14.14 10.83 7.49
CA LEU A 71 13.99 12.12 6.82
C LEU A 71 12.52 12.59 6.78
N ASN A 72 11.58 11.67 6.54
CA ASN A 72 10.15 12.00 6.41
C ASN A 72 9.55 12.58 7.70
N CYS A 73 9.75 11.95 8.86
CA CYS A 73 9.24 12.46 10.14
C CYS A 73 10.30 13.19 10.98
N SER A 74 11.50 13.39 10.43
CA SER A 74 12.66 14.00 11.11
C SER A 74 13.15 13.34 12.40
N VAL A 75 12.56 12.21 12.83
CA VAL A 75 12.90 11.53 14.09
C VAL A 75 14.25 10.80 13.97
N TYR A 76 15.13 11.06 14.91
CA TYR A 76 16.28 10.22 15.22
C TYR A 76 15.80 8.87 15.74
N THR A 77 16.18 7.77 15.08
CA THR A 77 15.60 6.44 15.36
C THR A 77 16.50 5.60 16.24
N HIS A 78 17.71 5.32 15.77
CA HIS A 78 18.66 4.46 16.47
C HIS A 78 20.09 4.81 16.09
N ALA A 79 21.02 4.43 16.95
CA ALA A 79 22.44 4.42 16.68
C ALA A 79 22.98 2.99 16.77
N VAL A 80 23.86 2.63 15.84
CA VAL A 80 24.54 1.33 15.82
C VAL A 80 26.01 1.58 16.12
N HIS A 81 26.57 0.83 17.08
CA HIS A 81 27.99 0.91 17.36
C HIS A 81 28.78 0.35 16.17
N ARG A 82 29.85 1.02 15.75
CA ARG A 82 30.61 0.67 14.53
C ARG A 82 31.36 -0.66 14.66
N GLU A 83 31.93 -0.92 15.84
CA GLU A 83 32.67 -2.16 16.10
C GLU A 83 31.76 -3.34 16.51
N HIS A 84 30.82 -3.10 17.44
CA HIS A 84 29.92 -4.13 17.95
C HIS A 84 28.70 -4.41 17.04
N GLY A 85 28.36 -3.50 16.12
CA GLY A 85 27.28 -3.68 15.16
C GLY A 85 25.93 -3.97 15.83
N ALA A 86 25.25 -5.01 15.35
CA ALA A 86 23.94 -5.43 15.84
C ALA A 86 23.93 -5.90 17.32
N ALA A 87 25.10 -6.19 17.90
CA ALA A 87 25.22 -6.53 19.31
C ALA A 87 25.08 -5.30 20.23
N LEU A 88 25.24 -4.09 19.69
CA LEU A 88 25.11 -2.85 20.45
C LEU A 88 24.37 -1.79 19.63
N VAL A 89 23.06 -1.76 19.82
CA VAL A 89 22.15 -0.79 19.21
C VAL A 89 21.42 -0.01 20.29
N VAL A 90 21.40 1.31 20.13
CA VAL A 90 20.72 2.25 21.03
C VAL A 90 19.55 2.87 20.29
N ILE A 91 18.38 2.90 20.91
CA ILE A 91 17.11 3.31 20.33
C ILE A 91 16.65 4.59 21.01
N ASN A 92 16.11 5.53 20.24
CA ASN A 92 15.41 6.68 20.77
C ASN A 92 14.03 6.28 21.30
N THR A 93 13.77 6.51 22.59
CA THR A 93 12.50 6.13 23.23
C THR A 93 11.34 7.04 22.86
N ASN A 94 11.57 8.14 22.14
CA ASN A 94 10.52 8.99 21.58
C ASN A 94 9.85 8.36 20.32
N MET A 95 10.27 7.16 19.94
CA MET A 95 9.63 6.35 18.90
C MET A 95 8.32 5.73 19.40
N VAL A 96 7.45 5.36 18.47
CA VAL A 96 6.14 4.76 18.76
C VAL A 96 6.33 3.29 19.13
N MET A 97 5.85 2.91 20.31
CA MET A 97 5.92 1.53 20.82
C MET A 97 4.53 0.92 21.05
N SER A 98 3.49 1.74 21.11
CA SER A 98 2.12 1.28 21.32
C SER A 98 1.55 0.69 20.04
N SER A 99 1.07 -0.56 20.12
CA SER A 99 0.40 -1.21 18.98
C SER A 99 -0.83 -0.41 18.52
N ASP A 100 -1.59 0.16 19.45
CA ASP A 100 -2.79 0.95 19.13
C ASP A 100 -2.46 2.22 18.36
N GLU A 101 -1.34 2.87 18.70
CA GLU A 101 -0.88 4.07 18.00
C GLU A 101 -0.36 3.72 16.60
N ILE A 102 0.34 2.59 16.46
CA ILE A 102 0.79 2.09 15.16
C ILE A 102 -0.40 1.78 14.24
N GLU A 103 -1.44 1.14 14.75
CA GLU A 103 -2.64 0.85 13.96
C GLU A 103 -3.39 2.14 13.58
N LYS A 104 -3.49 3.11 14.51
CA LYS A 104 -4.05 4.45 14.19
C LYS A 104 -3.29 5.12 13.04
N LEU A 105 -1.96 5.07 13.05
CA LEU A 105 -1.12 5.60 11.97
C LEU A 105 -1.42 4.92 10.63
N LYS A 106 -1.62 3.60 10.59
CA LYS A 106 -1.98 2.87 9.37
C LYS A 106 -3.37 3.21 8.83
N THR A 107 -4.29 3.58 9.71
CA THR A 107 -5.65 4.02 9.32
C THR A 107 -5.73 5.51 8.98
N SER A 108 -4.64 6.26 9.15
CA SER A 108 -4.63 7.69 8.87
C SER A 108 -4.78 7.98 7.37
N PRO A 109 -5.39 9.11 6.98
CA PRO A 109 -5.53 9.48 5.58
C PRO A 109 -4.19 9.71 4.88
N ASN A 110 -3.14 10.03 5.65
CA ASN A 110 -1.80 10.28 5.14
C ASN A 110 -0.97 8.99 5.00
N TYR A 111 -1.53 7.83 5.39
CA TYR A 111 -0.87 6.55 5.20
C TYR A 111 -0.93 6.12 3.74
N SER A 112 0.24 6.01 3.10
CA SER A 112 0.35 5.43 1.77
C SER A 112 0.46 3.92 1.88
N SER A 113 -0.57 3.19 1.44
CA SER A 113 -0.50 1.74 1.32
C SER A 113 0.48 1.27 0.22
N ILE A 114 0.82 2.17 -0.72
CA ILE A 114 1.77 1.89 -1.81
C ILE A 114 3.18 1.82 -1.24
N PHE A 115 3.60 2.88 -0.53
CA PHE A 115 4.95 3.01 0.03
C PHE A 115 5.07 2.50 1.47
N ARG A 116 3.95 2.12 2.09
CA ARG A 116 3.79 1.62 3.47
C ARG A 116 4.29 2.57 4.55
N VAL A 117 4.21 3.87 4.28
CA VAL A 117 4.63 4.94 5.19
C VAL A 117 3.54 6.00 5.34
N VAL A 118 3.51 6.70 6.47
CA VAL A 118 2.71 7.91 6.62
C VAL A 118 3.49 9.08 6.03
N ILE A 119 2.93 9.74 5.02
CA ILE A 119 3.58 10.88 4.36
C ILE A 119 3.44 12.11 5.27
N ASP A 120 4.56 12.73 5.63
CA ASP A 120 4.54 13.97 6.39
C ASP A 120 4.42 15.14 5.40
N HIS A 121 3.23 15.73 5.34
CA HIS A 121 2.94 16.89 4.47
C HIS A 121 3.42 18.22 5.08
N GLY A 122 4.22 18.19 6.14
CA GLY A 122 4.82 19.39 6.75
C GLY A 122 5.94 20.04 5.92
N LEU A 123 6.35 19.41 4.82
CA LEU A 123 7.20 20.04 3.81
C LEU A 123 6.30 20.89 2.91
N ASP A 124 6.58 22.19 2.86
CA ASP A 124 5.90 23.20 2.04
C ASP A 124 5.39 22.59 0.72
N ASP A 125 4.08 22.74 0.47
CA ASP A 125 3.33 22.18 -0.68
C ASP A 125 3.71 22.91 -1.99
N GLY A 126 5.00 23.23 -2.13
CA GLY A 126 5.61 23.76 -3.34
C GLY A 126 5.24 22.84 -4.50
N ASP A 127 4.95 23.47 -5.63
CA ASP A 127 4.34 22.88 -6.81
C ASP A 127 4.77 21.42 -7.02
N LEU A 128 3.92 20.47 -6.62
CA LEU A 128 4.16 19.03 -6.71
C LEU A 128 4.38 18.56 -8.17
N LEU A 129 4.19 19.47 -9.13
CA LEU A 129 4.44 19.29 -10.56
C LEU A 129 5.88 19.66 -10.97
N GLU A 130 6.65 20.36 -10.14
CA GLU A 130 8.08 20.58 -10.40
C GLU A 130 8.85 19.27 -10.20
N ALA A 131 9.72 18.95 -11.16
CA ALA A 131 10.60 17.81 -11.04
C ALA A 131 11.41 17.91 -9.73
N PRO A 132 11.56 16.82 -8.96
CA PRO A 132 12.18 16.84 -7.62
C PRO A 132 13.60 17.43 -7.57
N THR A 133 14.26 17.54 -8.72
CA THR A 133 15.62 18.03 -8.82
C THR A 133 15.82 18.91 -10.05
N LYS A 134 16.39 20.12 -9.85
CA LYS A 134 17.03 20.92 -10.92
C LYS A 134 18.31 20.29 -11.46
N TYR A 135 18.73 19.16 -10.89
CA TYR A 135 19.92 18.40 -11.24
C TYR A 135 19.57 17.26 -12.21
N SER A 136 20.42 17.05 -13.21
CA SER A 136 20.36 15.82 -14.00
C SER A 136 20.63 14.62 -13.11
N VAL A 137 19.89 13.51 -13.30
CA VAL A 137 20.02 12.28 -12.50
C VAL A 137 21.47 11.81 -12.37
N SER A 138 22.30 12.03 -13.40
CA SER A 138 23.74 11.70 -13.40
C SER A 138 24.60 12.47 -12.39
N GLN A 139 24.11 13.59 -11.84
CA GLN A 139 24.81 14.42 -10.86
C GLN A 139 24.49 14.02 -9.40
N LEU A 140 23.49 13.16 -9.19
CA LEU A 140 23.11 12.68 -7.86
C LEU A 140 24.07 11.58 -7.40
N SER A 141 24.19 11.39 -6.08
CA SER A 141 24.96 10.26 -5.54
C SER A 141 24.31 8.92 -5.97
N SER A 142 25.12 7.88 -6.17
CA SER A 142 24.64 6.55 -6.58
C SER A 142 23.53 6.01 -5.67
N ASN A 143 23.67 6.23 -4.36
CA ASN A 143 22.68 5.81 -3.36
C ASN A 143 21.35 6.57 -3.50
N LEU A 144 21.40 7.87 -3.80
CA LEU A 144 20.20 8.68 -4.02
C LEU A 144 19.52 8.29 -5.34
N GLN A 145 20.28 8.06 -6.40
CA GLN A 145 19.74 7.57 -7.67
C GLN A 145 19.00 6.25 -7.47
N LEU A 146 19.62 5.28 -6.79
CA LEU A 146 19.01 3.99 -6.50
C LEU A 146 17.72 4.12 -5.68
N ALA A 147 17.70 4.99 -4.66
CA ALA A 147 16.52 5.25 -3.86
C ALA A 147 15.36 5.80 -4.69
N LEU A 148 15.63 6.78 -5.56
CA LEU A 148 14.63 7.38 -6.45
C LEU A 148 14.12 6.37 -7.49
N THR A 149 15.02 5.58 -8.09
CA THR A 149 14.63 4.52 -9.02
C THR A 149 13.75 3.47 -8.35
N ASN A 150 14.07 3.05 -7.13
CA ASN A 150 13.25 2.09 -6.40
C ASN A 150 11.85 2.62 -6.09
N LEU A 151 11.73 3.89 -5.68
CA LEU A 151 10.43 4.54 -5.47
C LEU A 151 9.60 4.56 -6.75
N GLN A 152 10.22 4.93 -7.88
CA GLN A 152 9.53 4.96 -9.17
C GLN A 152 9.10 3.56 -9.64
N GLN A 153 9.97 2.55 -9.52
CA GLN A 153 9.62 1.18 -9.87
C GLN A 153 8.47 0.65 -8.99
N GLN A 154 8.47 0.94 -7.69
CA GLN A 154 7.39 0.54 -6.79
C GLN A 154 6.05 1.18 -7.20
N LEU A 155 6.06 2.45 -7.58
CA LEU A 155 4.88 3.15 -8.11
C LEU A 155 4.37 2.48 -9.38
N GLU A 156 5.23 2.32 -10.38
CA GLU A 156 4.89 1.75 -11.69
C GLU A 156 4.33 0.33 -11.56
N GLN A 157 4.95 -0.51 -10.73
CA GLN A 157 4.48 -1.88 -10.48
C GLN A 157 3.08 -1.91 -9.88
N VAL A 158 2.80 -1.05 -8.89
CA VAL A 158 1.49 -1.01 -8.23
C VAL A 158 0.41 -0.48 -9.18
N VAL A 159 0.71 0.56 -9.95
CA VAL A 159 -0.22 1.11 -10.96
C VAL A 159 -0.51 0.07 -12.04
N HIS A 160 0.52 -0.58 -12.58
CA HIS A 160 0.35 -1.62 -13.59
C HIS A 160 -0.49 -2.79 -13.06
N ARG A 161 -0.21 -3.28 -11.85
CA ARG A 161 -1.00 -4.34 -11.22
C ARG A 161 -2.46 -3.91 -11.03
N LYS A 162 -2.71 -2.69 -10.56
CA LYS A 162 -4.07 -2.17 -10.38
C LYS A 162 -4.83 -2.01 -11.69
N ALA A 163 -4.15 -1.60 -12.76
CA ALA A 163 -4.71 -1.56 -14.10
C ALA A 163 -5.12 -2.97 -14.57
N ALA A 164 -4.23 -3.95 -14.42
CA ALA A 164 -4.52 -5.34 -14.79
C ALA A 164 -5.67 -5.96 -13.98
N GLU A 165 -5.71 -5.75 -12.67
CA GLU A 165 -6.82 -6.18 -11.80
C GLU A 165 -8.15 -5.55 -12.23
N THR A 166 -8.13 -4.27 -12.62
CA THR A 166 -9.32 -3.56 -13.07
C THR A 166 -9.79 -4.07 -14.42
N GLU A 167 -8.87 -4.27 -15.36
CA GLU A 167 -9.18 -4.81 -16.69
C GLU A 167 -9.79 -6.22 -16.60
N GLU A 168 -9.28 -7.09 -15.72
CA GLU A 168 -9.85 -8.42 -15.52
C GLU A 168 -11.27 -8.37 -14.96
N LYS A 169 -11.55 -7.44 -14.04
CA LYS A 169 -12.92 -7.22 -13.54
C LYS A 169 -13.85 -6.74 -14.65
N ILE A 170 -13.38 -5.83 -15.50
CA ILE A 170 -14.16 -5.35 -16.66
C ILE A 170 -14.46 -6.51 -17.60
N ARG A 171 -13.47 -7.35 -17.93
CA ARG A 171 -13.67 -8.53 -18.77
C ARG A 171 -14.71 -9.50 -18.20
N THR A 172 -14.58 -9.82 -16.91
CA THR A 172 -15.50 -10.76 -16.22
C THR A 172 -16.92 -10.22 -16.24
N LEU A 173 -17.12 -8.98 -15.81
CA LEU A 173 -18.44 -8.34 -15.80
C LEU A 173 -19.03 -8.25 -17.20
N THR A 174 -18.22 -7.91 -18.21
CA THR A 174 -18.68 -7.83 -19.61
C THR A 174 -19.17 -9.19 -20.10
N ALA A 175 -18.42 -10.27 -19.83
CA ALA A 175 -18.83 -11.63 -20.19
C ALA A 175 -20.13 -12.05 -19.49
N GLU A 176 -20.28 -11.76 -18.19
CA GLU A 176 -21.51 -12.00 -17.44
C GLU A 176 -22.71 -11.26 -18.04
N GLN A 177 -22.55 -9.97 -18.38
CA GLN A 177 -23.61 -9.18 -18.99
C GLN A 177 -24.01 -9.70 -20.38
N HIS A 178 -23.05 -10.12 -21.20
CA HIS A 178 -23.35 -10.73 -22.49
C HIS A 178 -24.12 -12.05 -22.35
N GLN A 179 -23.76 -12.89 -21.39
CA GLN A 179 -24.46 -14.14 -21.12
C GLN A 179 -25.91 -13.89 -20.70
N LEU A 180 -26.15 -12.92 -19.80
CA LEU A 180 -27.51 -12.54 -19.38
C LEU A 180 -28.35 -12.03 -20.55
N LEU A 181 -27.75 -11.22 -21.44
CA LEU A 181 -28.44 -10.70 -22.62
C LEU A 181 -28.85 -11.82 -23.58
N GLU A 182 -27.98 -12.79 -23.83
CA GLU A 182 -28.30 -13.93 -24.71
C GLU A 182 -29.40 -14.82 -24.12
N GLN A 183 -29.37 -15.08 -22.81
CA GLN A 183 -30.44 -15.80 -22.12
C GLN A 183 -31.80 -15.08 -22.27
N PHE A 184 -31.80 -13.76 -22.09
CA PHE A 184 -33.01 -12.96 -22.29
C PHE A 184 -33.51 -13.03 -23.74
N ARG A 185 -32.61 -12.93 -24.73
CA ARG A 185 -32.96 -13.05 -26.15
C ARG A 185 -33.58 -14.40 -26.48
N GLU A 186 -32.97 -15.49 -26.04
CA GLU A 186 -33.48 -16.85 -26.25
C GLU A 186 -34.85 -17.05 -25.63
N GLN A 187 -35.04 -16.57 -24.40
CA GLN A 187 -36.32 -16.60 -23.72
C GLN A 187 -37.38 -15.82 -24.50
N ALA A 188 -37.10 -14.57 -24.86
CA ALA A 188 -38.03 -13.73 -25.61
C ALA A 188 -38.42 -14.35 -26.97
N HIS A 189 -37.46 -14.93 -27.70
CA HIS A 189 -37.73 -15.63 -28.95
C HIS A 189 -38.56 -16.90 -28.77
N THR A 190 -38.37 -17.61 -27.65
CA THR A 190 -39.14 -18.81 -27.31
C THR A 190 -40.59 -18.43 -26.97
N GLU A 191 -40.76 -17.43 -26.11
CA GLU A 191 -42.06 -16.87 -25.75
C GLU A 191 -42.82 -16.36 -26.98
N HIS A 192 -42.16 -15.59 -27.85
CA HIS A 192 -42.75 -15.12 -29.10
C HIS A 192 -43.24 -16.29 -29.98
N ARG A 193 -42.41 -17.34 -30.15
CA ARG A 193 -42.78 -18.53 -30.94
C ARG A 193 -43.99 -19.26 -30.34
N LEU A 194 -44.07 -19.36 -29.02
CA LEU A 194 -45.21 -19.97 -28.32
C LEU A 194 -46.49 -19.16 -28.53
N LEU A 195 -46.43 -17.84 -28.34
CA LEU A 195 -47.58 -16.95 -28.52
C LEU A 195 -48.07 -16.96 -29.97
N ALA A 196 -47.17 -16.89 -30.95
CA ALA A 196 -47.52 -16.98 -32.36
C ALA A 196 -48.24 -18.30 -32.69
N ARG A 197 -47.76 -19.42 -32.15
CA ARG A 197 -48.39 -20.74 -32.33
C ARG A 197 -49.80 -20.77 -31.76
N ILE A 198 -50.01 -20.23 -30.55
CA ILE A 198 -51.34 -20.15 -29.92
C ILE A 198 -52.32 -19.38 -30.81
N ILE A 199 -51.91 -18.23 -31.35
CA ILE A 199 -52.74 -17.41 -32.24
C ILE A 199 -53.14 -18.19 -33.50
N CYS A 200 -52.18 -18.83 -34.17
CA CYS A 200 -52.43 -19.62 -35.37
C CYS A 200 -53.34 -20.82 -35.11
N ASP A 201 -53.11 -21.57 -34.02
CA ASP A 201 -53.94 -22.72 -33.66
C ASP A 201 -55.37 -22.31 -33.32
N GLN A 202 -55.55 -21.14 -32.69
CA GLN A 202 -56.87 -20.60 -32.39
C GLN A 202 -57.61 -20.18 -33.67
N GLN A 203 -56.93 -19.55 -34.64
CA GLN A 203 -57.52 -19.25 -35.95
C GLN A 203 -57.91 -20.52 -36.72
N LYS A 204 -57.06 -21.55 -36.74
CA LYS A 204 -57.39 -22.84 -37.39
C LYS A 204 -58.63 -23.49 -36.78
N LYS A 205 -58.75 -23.48 -35.45
CA LYS A 205 -59.94 -23.99 -34.75
C LYS A 205 -61.21 -23.20 -35.11
N GLN A 206 -61.12 -21.88 -35.25
CA GLN A 206 -62.24 -21.03 -35.69
C GLN A 206 -62.66 -21.34 -37.13
N ILE A 207 -61.70 -21.49 -38.05
CA ILE A 207 -61.96 -21.85 -39.46
C ILE A 207 -62.64 -23.22 -39.56
N ASN A 208 -62.09 -24.24 -38.87
CA ASN A 208 -62.66 -25.58 -38.87
C ASN A 208 -64.08 -25.63 -38.26
N LYS A 209 -64.38 -24.81 -37.26
CA LYS A 209 -65.75 -24.66 -36.74
C LYS A 209 -66.66 -24.05 -37.81
N ARG A 210 -66.22 -22.99 -38.50
CA ARG A 210 -66.99 -22.33 -39.56
C ARG A 210 -67.33 -23.27 -40.73
N CYS A 211 -66.37 -24.08 -41.20
CA CYS A 211 -66.62 -25.06 -42.25
C CYS A 211 -67.58 -26.18 -41.82
N LYS A 212 -67.55 -26.63 -40.56
CA LYS A 212 -68.50 -27.63 -40.05
C LYS A 212 -69.94 -27.10 -39.98
N PHE A 213 -70.13 -25.81 -39.68
CA PHE A 213 -71.46 -25.20 -39.70
C PHE A 213 -72.01 -25.01 -41.13
N GLN A 214 -71.16 -24.89 -42.15
CA GLN A 214 -71.60 -24.80 -43.56
C GLN A 214 -72.00 -26.16 -44.16
N CYS A 215 -71.40 -27.27 -43.72
CA CYS A 215 -71.78 -28.62 -44.21
C CYS A 215 -72.95 -29.27 -43.46
N SER A 216 -73.52 -28.63 -42.45
CA SER A 216 -74.63 -29.17 -41.64
C SER A 216 -75.99 -28.52 -41.96
N ASN A 217 -76.04 -27.63 -42.96
CA ASN A 217 -77.23 -26.89 -43.38
C ASN A 217 -77.67 -27.22 -44.83
N ASP A 218 -77.10 -28.26 -45.43
CA ASP A 218 -77.60 -28.91 -46.65
C ASP A 218 -78.24 -30.26 -46.28
#